data_AF-A0AAV1K503-F1
#
_entry.id   AF-A0AAV1K503-F1
#
_cell.length_a   1.000
_cell.length_b   1.000
_cell.length_c   1.000
_cell.angle_alpha   90.00
_cell.angle_beta   90.00
_cell.angle_gamma   90.00
#
_symmetry.space_group_name_H-M   'P 1'
#
loop_
_entity.id
_entity.type
_entity.pdbx_description
1 polymer ?
#
loop_
_entity_poly.entity_id
_entity_poly.type
_entity_poly.pdbx_seq_one_letter_code
_entity_poly.pdbx_strand_id
1 'polypeptide(L)'
;MIVGRFMLAARELGLEGADDEAADLIVVAVQNFLKNVISTVISQRKGYKTRNTHFIYDIGGDMPNMWLRNSNKLYDPQGEGRVNLDDSTDALGLRCPPTIDEVEQSAVLEIACSVPNSEQNDEKLTIDEFYNTLLTHKNIVACHSVYAVNMERIAVMLSYPSY
;
A
#
# COMPACT_ATOMS: atom_id res chain seq x y z
N MET A 1 -12.29 25.37 4.00
CA MET A 1 -11.05 25.81 3.32
C MET A 1 -10.95 25.29 1.89
N ILE A 2 -11.26 24.01 1.63
CA ILE A 2 -11.13 23.41 0.29
C ILE A 2 -12.12 24.00 -0.71
N VAL A 3 -13.43 24.04 -0.38
CA VAL A 3 -14.49 24.63 -1.23
C VAL A 3 -14.12 26.03 -1.71
N GLY A 4 -13.71 26.93 -0.79
CA GLY A 4 -13.32 28.29 -1.17
C GLY A 4 -12.13 28.37 -2.14
N ARG A 5 -11.12 27.51 -1.99
CA ARG A 5 -10.01 27.42 -2.97
C ARG A 5 -10.48 26.87 -4.30
N PHE A 6 -11.42 25.93 -4.27
CA PHE A 6 -11.97 25.30 -5.46
C PHE A 6 -12.83 26.28 -6.27
N MET A 7 -13.67 27.08 -5.59
CA MET A 7 -14.45 28.17 -6.22
C MET A 7 -13.54 29.25 -6.83
N LEU A 8 -12.47 29.64 -6.13
CA LEU A 8 -11.50 30.60 -6.66
C LEU A 8 -10.79 30.06 -7.90
N ALA A 9 -10.32 28.82 -7.86
CA ALA A 9 -9.68 28.16 -9.00
C ALA A 9 -10.64 28.02 -10.20
N ALA A 10 -11.91 27.66 -9.96
CA ALA A 10 -12.93 27.60 -11.00
C ALA A 10 -13.08 28.95 -11.69
N ARG A 11 -13.17 30.04 -10.91
CA ARG A 11 -13.28 31.39 -11.45
C ARG A 11 -12.06 31.84 -12.23
N GLU A 12 -10.84 31.52 -11.77
CA GLU A 12 -9.59 31.80 -12.50
C GLU A 12 -9.54 31.08 -13.86
N LEU A 13 -10.21 29.93 -13.98
CA LEU A 13 -10.34 29.16 -15.21
C LEU A 13 -11.55 29.59 -16.08
N GLY A 14 -12.30 30.61 -15.66
CA GLY A 14 -13.47 31.12 -16.38
C GLY A 14 -14.76 30.33 -16.15
N LEU A 15 -14.81 29.48 -15.13
CA LEU A 15 -16.01 28.75 -14.71
C LEU A 15 -16.82 29.58 -13.69
N GLU A 16 -18.12 29.33 -13.62
CA GLU A 16 -19.06 30.07 -12.76
C GLU A 16 -18.89 29.71 -11.27
N GLY A 17 -18.46 28.48 -10.97
CA GLY A 17 -18.25 27.99 -9.63
C GLY A 17 -17.89 26.51 -9.62
N ALA A 18 -17.91 25.91 -8.43
CA ALA A 18 -17.74 24.48 -8.25
C ALA A 18 -18.76 23.98 -7.21
N ASP A 19 -19.33 22.80 -7.48
CA ASP A 19 -20.28 22.15 -6.58
C ASP A 19 -19.58 21.63 -5.32
N ASP A 20 -20.31 21.58 -4.21
CA ASP A 20 -19.79 21.10 -2.93
C ASP A 20 -19.41 19.61 -3.01
N GLU A 21 -20.14 18.81 -3.79
CA GLU A 21 -19.85 17.40 -4.04
C GLU A 21 -18.49 17.19 -4.74
N ALA A 22 -18.08 18.14 -5.60
CA ALA A 22 -16.78 18.06 -6.25
C ALA A 22 -15.64 18.26 -5.24
N ALA A 23 -15.85 19.11 -4.23
CA ALA A 23 -14.90 19.27 -3.14
C ALA A 23 -14.80 17.98 -2.29
N ASP A 24 -15.92 17.31 -2.02
CA ASP A 24 -15.94 16.04 -1.29
C ASP A 24 -15.20 14.93 -2.05
N LEU A 25 -15.39 14.83 -3.37
CA LEU A 25 -14.65 13.89 -4.20
C LEU A 25 -13.14 14.12 -4.17
N ILE A 26 -12.70 15.39 -4.17
CA ILE A 26 -11.29 15.74 -4.04
C ILE A 26 -10.72 15.32 -2.69
N VAL A 27 -11.48 15.47 -1.59
CA VAL A 27 -11.05 15.01 -0.26
C VAL A 27 -10.77 13.50 -0.27
N VAL A 28 -11.69 12.71 -0.81
CA VAL A 28 -11.52 11.26 -0.91
C VAL A 28 -10.35 10.90 -1.83
N ALA A 29 -10.21 11.58 -2.97
CA ALA A 29 -9.11 11.37 -3.90
C ALA A 29 -7.75 11.65 -3.26
N VAL A 30 -7.61 12.75 -2.51
CA VAL A 30 -6.39 13.10 -1.78
C VAL A 30 -6.10 12.09 -0.66
N GLN A 31 -7.12 11.62 0.05
CA GLN A 31 -6.95 10.58 1.06
C GLN A 31 -6.42 9.28 0.45
N ASN A 32 -6.96 8.87 -0.69
CA ASN A 32 -6.50 7.67 -1.41
C ASN A 32 -5.09 7.87 -1.98
N PHE A 33 -4.79 9.05 -2.52
CA PHE A 33 -3.44 9.39 -2.96
C PHE A 33 -2.42 9.28 -1.83
N LEU A 34 -2.73 9.86 -0.66
CA LEU A 34 -1.83 9.80 0.50
C LEU A 34 -1.65 8.37 1.02
N LYS A 35 -2.74 7.58 1.07
CA LYS A 35 -2.66 6.15 1.39
C LYS A 35 -1.73 5.41 0.43
N ASN A 36 -1.87 5.62 -0.87
CA ASN A 36 -1.03 4.97 -1.87
C ASN A 36 0.45 5.33 -1.70
N VAL A 37 0.75 6.62 -1.47
CA VAL A 37 2.11 7.09 -1.18
C VAL A 37 2.68 6.37 0.05
N ILE A 38 1.99 6.42 1.19
CA ILE A 38 2.47 5.84 2.45
C ILE A 38 2.59 4.32 2.34
N SER A 39 1.59 3.64 1.78
CA SER A 39 1.60 2.19 1.58
C SER A 39 2.78 1.76 0.71
N THR A 40 3.15 2.55 -0.30
CA THR A 40 4.32 2.22 -1.14
C THR A 40 5.62 2.34 -0.36
N VAL A 41 5.79 3.42 0.42
CA VAL A 41 6.97 3.62 1.29
C VAL A 41 7.11 2.47 2.29
N ILE A 42 6.02 2.09 2.95
CA ILE A 42 6.06 1.00 3.93
C ILE A 42 6.31 -0.35 3.23
N SER A 43 5.74 -0.59 2.04
CA SER A 43 5.95 -1.83 1.28
C SER A 43 7.36 -1.99 0.74
N GLN A 44 8.10 -0.90 0.54
CA GLN A 44 9.52 -0.95 0.17
C GLN A 44 10.40 -1.29 1.37
N ARG A 45 9.97 -0.88 2.57
CA ARG A 45 10.71 -1.09 3.82
C ARG A 45 10.44 -2.45 4.46
N LYS A 46 9.19 -2.89 4.48
CA LYS A 46 8.73 -4.08 5.19
C LYS A 46 8.13 -5.10 4.21
N GLY A 47 8.11 -6.36 4.62
CA GLY A 47 7.42 -7.40 3.88
C GLY A 47 5.93 -7.10 3.74
N TYR A 48 5.36 -7.47 2.61
CA TYR A 48 3.94 -7.34 2.32
C TYR A 48 3.42 -8.58 1.59
N LYS A 49 2.11 -8.82 1.67
CA LYS A 49 1.43 -9.93 1.00
C LYS A 49 0.48 -9.40 -0.04
N THR A 50 0.54 -10.00 -1.22
CA THR A 50 -0.35 -9.70 -2.34
C THR A 50 -1.31 -10.84 -2.59
N ARG A 51 -2.59 -10.53 -2.76
CA ARG A 51 -3.61 -11.41 -3.29
C ARG A 51 -3.63 -11.29 -4.81
N ASN A 52 -3.63 -12.44 -5.50
CA ASN A 52 -3.66 -12.52 -6.96
C ASN A 52 -2.62 -11.61 -7.64
N THR A 53 -1.42 -11.48 -7.06
CA THR A 53 -0.30 -10.62 -7.52
C THR A 53 -0.56 -9.11 -7.64
N HIS A 54 -1.78 -8.62 -7.42
CA HIS A 54 -2.15 -7.22 -7.68
C HIS A 54 -2.58 -6.46 -6.42
N PHE A 55 -3.18 -7.13 -5.43
CA PHE A 55 -3.80 -6.45 -4.29
C PHE A 55 -3.03 -6.72 -3.00
N ILE A 56 -2.39 -5.69 -2.44
CA ILE A 56 -1.73 -5.81 -1.14
C ILE A 56 -2.78 -5.88 -0.04
N TYR A 57 -2.79 -6.95 0.75
CA TYR A 57 -3.77 -7.15 1.84
C TYR A 57 -3.15 -7.17 3.24
N ASP A 58 -1.83 -7.29 3.33
CA ASP A 58 -1.08 -7.34 4.59
C ASP A 58 0.27 -6.64 4.38
N ILE A 59 0.66 -5.76 5.29
CA ILE A 59 1.88 -4.95 5.22
C ILE A 59 2.50 -4.91 6.61
N GLY A 60 3.82 -5.06 6.67
CA GLY A 60 4.58 -4.93 7.92
C GLY A 60 5.13 -6.24 8.46
N GLY A 61 4.92 -7.35 7.74
CA GLY A 61 5.49 -8.65 8.07
C GLY A 61 6.99 -8.73 7.76
N ASP A 62 7.62 -9.80 8.24
CA ASP A 62 9.01 -10.07 7.96
C ASP A 62 9.23 -10.48 6.50
N MET A 63 10.42 -10.16 5.97
CA MET A 63 10.77 -10.53 4.61
C MET A 63 10.98 -12.05 4.52
N PRO A 64 10.33 -12.77 3.58
CA PRO A 64 10.55 -14.19 3.42
C PRO A 64 11.98 -14.47 2.99
N ASN A 65 12.60 -15.51 3.56
CA ASN A 65 13.96 -15.90 3.19
C ASN A 65 13.95 -16.60 1.82
N MET A 66 14.50 -15.93 0.80
CA MET A 66 14.58 -16.46 -0.57
C MET A 66 15.44 -17.73 -0.72
N TRP A 67 16.28 -18.04 0.27
CA TRP A 67 17.14 -19.23 0.28
C TRP A 67 16.50 -20.41 1.00
N LEU A 68 15.40 -20.18 1.75
CA LEU A 68 14.62 -21.23 2.39
C LEU A 68 13.39 -21.52 1.53
N ARG A 69 13.30 -22.74 1.01
CA ARG A 69 12.12 -23.17 0.26
C ARG A 69 10.95 -23.38 1.22
N ASN A 70 10.07 -22.39 1.31
CA ASN A 70 8.85 -22.49 2.09
C ASN A 70 7.83 -23.39 1.37
N SER A 71 7.69 -24.64 1.82
CA SER A 71 6.72 -25.61 1.29
C SER A 71 5.26 -25.25 1.62
N ASN A 72 5.02 -24.35 2.58
CA ASN A 72 3.67 -23.94 3.00
C ASN A 72 2.95 -23.08 1.95
N LYS A 73 3.69 -22.41 1.05
CA LYS A 73 3.11 -21.61 -0.04
C LYS A 73 2.90 -22.40 -1.35
N LEU A 74 3.23 -23.69 -1.39
CA LEU A 74 2.96 -24.56 -2.55
C LEU A 74 1.47 -24.87 -2.69
N TYR A 75 0.73 -24.78 -1.60
CA TYR A 75 -0.72 -24.98 -1.56
C TYR A 75 -1.29 -23.91 -0.65
N ASP A 76 -1.76 -22.79 -1.22
CA ASP A 76 -2.62 -21.85 -0.51
C ASP A 76 -4.06 -22.32 -0.71
N PRO A 77 -4.65 -22.98 0.28
CA PRO A 77 -5.98 -23.53 0.09
C PRO A 77 -7.04 -22.41 0.09
N GLN A 78 -6.70 -21.17 0.47
CA GLN A 78 -7.55 -19.98 0.33
C GLN A 78 -7.42 -19.29 -1.04
N GLY A 79 -6.32 -19.55 -1.77
CA GLY A 79 -6.04 -18.96 -3.08
C GLY A 79 -6.89 -19.54 -4.21
N GLU A 80 -7.19 -20.85 -4.18
CA GLU A 80 -7.88 -21.57 -5.26
C GLU A 80 -9.38 -21.79 -5.03
N GLY A 81 -9.96 -21.32 -3.91
CA GLY A 81 -11.30 -21.75 -3.49
C GLY A 81 -12.28 -20.64 -3.15
N ARG A 82 -12.71 -19.83 -4.12
CA ARG A 82 -14.08 -19.29 -4.05
C ARG A 82 -14.97 -20.31 -4.74
N VAL A 83 -15.81 -20.99 -3.97
CA VAL A 83 -16.83 -21.91 -4.48
C VAL A 83 -17.55 -21.23 -5.65
N ASN A 84 -17.40 -21.77 -6.86
CA ASN A 84 -18.27 -21.41 -7.96
C ASN A 84 -19.67 -21.84 -7.53
N LEU A 85 -20.60 -20.89 -7.43
CA LEU A 85 -22.02 -21.17 -7.28
C LEU A 85 -22.51 -21.70 -8.64
N ASP A 86 -22.13 -22.92 -8.98
CA ASP A 86 -22.88 -23.69 -9.97
C ASP A 86 -24.04 -24.35 -9.22
N ASP A 87 -25.24 -24.15 -9.74
CA ASP A 87 -26.53 -24.47 -9.13
C ASP A 87 -26.81 -25.98 -9.23
N SER A 88 -25.92 -26.80 -8.66
CA SER A 88 -26.07 -28.25 -8.62
C SER A 88 -25.88 -28.79 -7.20
N THR A 89 -26.90 -29.53 -6.79
CA THR A 89 -27.28 -29.88 -5.43
C THR A 89 -26.46 -31.02 -4.81
N ASP A 90 -25.15 -31.07 -5.04
CA ASP A 90 -24.29 -32.13 -4.50
C ASP A 90 -23.03 -31.58 -3.81
N ALA A 91 -23.11 -31.55 -2.48
CA ALA A 91 -21.99 -31.51 -1.52
C ALA A 91 -20.84 -30.51 -1.76
N LEU A 92 -21.13 -29.22 -1.94
CA LEU A 92 -20.11 -28.17 -1.77
C LEU A 92 -20.04 -27.77 -0.29
N GLY A 93 -19.12 -28.40 0.44
CA GLY A 93 -18.83 -28.02 1.82
C GLY A 93 -18.47 -26.53 1.88
N LEU A 94 -19.23 -25.76 2.67
CA LEU A 94 -18.82 -24.43 3.09
C LEU A 94 -17.41 -24.56 3.66
N ARG A 95 -16.42 -23.97 3.00
CA ARG A 95 -15.07 -23.93 3.57
C ARG A 95 -15.16 -23.06 4.82
N CYS A 96 -15.10 -23.69 6.00
CA CYS A 96 -15.04 -22.97 7.26
C CYS A 96 -13.82 -22.03 7.21
N PRO A 97 -13.94 -20.78 7.69
CA PRO A 97 -12.78 -19.95 7.92
C PRO A 97 -11.78 -20.72 8.80
N PRO A 98 -10.47 -20.52 8.60
CA PRO A 98 -9.46 -21.24 9.36
C PRO A 98 -9.67 -21.03 10.86
N THR A 99 -9.37 -22.06 11.65
CA THR A 99 -9.44 -21.95 13.11
C THR A 99 -8.36 -20.98 13.62
N ILE A 100 -8.53 -20.47 14.84
CA ILE A 100 -7.53 -19.58 15.46
C ILE A 100 -6.16 -20.28 15.52
N ASP A 101 -6.14 -21.55 15.95
CA ASP A 101 -4.92 -22.36 16.03
C ASP A 101 -4.22 -22.51 14.67
N GLU A 102 -4.98 -22.71 13.59
CA GLU A 102 -4.44 -22.79 12.23
C GLU A 102 -3.81 -21.47 11.78
N VAL A 103 -4.47 -20.34 12.09
CA VAL A 103 -3.95 -19.00 11.78
C VAL A 103 -2.68 -18.73 12.57
N GLU A 104 -2.66 -19.04 13.86
CA GLU A 104 -1.50 -18.86 14.72
C GLU A 104 -0.31 -19.72 14.26
N GLN A 105 -0.53 -20.99 13.99
CA GLN A 105 0.52 -21.89 13.48
C GLN A 105 1.08 -21.39 12.14
N SER A 106 0.23 -20.88 11.25
CA SER A 106 0.67 -20.33 9.97
C SER A 106 1.53 -19.07 10.14
N ALA A 107 1.18 -18.20 11.09
CA ALA A 107 1.94 -16.99 11.40
C ALA A 107 3.31 -17.32 12.04
N VAL A 108 3.35 -18.26 12.99
CA VAL A 108 4.60 -18.70 13.63
C VAL A 108 5.56 -19.31 12.61
N LEU A 109 5.06 -20.13 11.69
CA LEU A 109 5.88 -20.72 10.63
C LEU A 109 6.42 -19.66 9.67
N GLU A 110 5.63 -18.65 9.34
CA GLU A 110 6.06 -17.54 8.49
C GLU A 110 7.23 -16.78 9.13
N ILE A 111 7.14 -16.48 10.42
CA ILE A 111 8.22 -15.84 11.19
C ILE A 111 9.46 -16.73 11.25
N ALA A 112 9.30 -18.03 11.51
CA ALA A 112 10.43 -18.97 11.57
C ALA A 112 11.16 -19.12 10.22
N CYS A 113 10.47 -18.87 9.11
CA CYS A 113 11.01 -18.96 7.75
C CYS A 113 11.43 -17.59 7.17
N SER A 114 11.40 -16.52 7.96
CA SER A 114 11.78 -15.18 7.51
C SER A 114 13.30 -14.96 7.61
N VAL A 115 13.79 -13.90 6.96
CA VAL A 115 15.18 -13.47 7.13
C VAL A 115 15.33 -12.84 8.52
N PRO A 116 16.32 -13.26 9.33
CA PRO A 116 16.57 -12.60 10.61
C PRO A 116 16.91 -11.14 10.36
N ASN A 117 16.05 -10.24 10.81
CA ASN A 117 16.24 -8.80 10.65
C ASN A 117 17.38 -8.36 11.58
N SER A 118 18.57 -8.08 11.04
CA SER A 118 19.71 -7.63 11.86
C SER A 118 19.57 -6.18 12.30
N GLU A 119 18.76 -5.39 11.60
CA GLU A 119 18.48 -4.00 11.94
C GLU A 119 17.12 -3.90 12.63
N GLN A 120 17.09 -3.20 13.76
CA GLN A 120 15.84 -2.93 14.45
C GLN A 120 14.92 -2.15 13.53
N ASN A 121 13.70 -2.66 13.36
CA ASN A 121 12.69 -2.08 12.50
C ASN A 121 12.17 -0.79 13.17
N ASP A 122 12.92 0.32 13.06
CA ASP A 122 12.56 1.60 13.67
C ASP A 122 11.12 1.98 13.26
N GLU A 123 10.27 2.37 14.21
CA GLU A 123 8.89 2.71 13.89
C GLU A 123 8.77 4.02 13.08
N LYS A 124 9.86 4.79 13.00
CA LYS A 124 9.89 6.10 12.34
C LYS A 124 10.29 5.96 10.88
N LEU A 125 9.49 6.57 10.01
CA LEU A 125 9.84 6.78 8.60
C LEU A 125 10.71 8.03 8.46
N THR A 126 11.80 7.90 7.72
CA THR A 126 12.71 9.00 7.41
C THR A 126 12.37 9.66 6.07
N ILE A 127 12.81 10.90 5.89
CA ILE A 127 12.62 11.63 4.63
C ILE A 127 13.48 11.02 3.51
N ASP A 128 14.64 10.47 3.83
CA ASP A 128 15.49 9.74 2.87
C ASP A 128 14.79 8.49 2.32
N GLU A 129 14.16 7.68 3.18
CA GLU A 129 13.34 6.53 2.74
C GLU A 129 12.21 6.97 1.82
N PHE A 130 11.52 8.06 2.18
CA PHE A 130 10.47 8.64 1.36
C PHE A 130 10.99 9.09 -0.02
N TYR A 131 12.10 9.81 -0.05
CA TYR A 131 12.74 10.28 -1.28
C TYR A 131 13.18 9.13 -2.18
N ASN A 132 13.86 8.12 -1.62
CA ASN A 132 14.29 6.93 -2.34
C ASN A 132 13.11 6.11 -2.88
N THR A 133 12.00 6.07 -2.13
CA THR A 133 10.77 5.42 -2.60
C THR A 133 10.21 6.13 -3.83
N LEU A 134 10.13 7.45 -3.80
CA LEU A 134 9.64 8.23 -4.94
C LEU A 134 10.56 8.14 -6.17
N LEU A 135 11.87 7.94 -5.99
CA LEU A 135 12.81 7.66 -7.09
C LEU A 135 12.58 6.28 -7.71
N THR A 136 12.29 5.28 -6.88
CA THR A 136 12.06 3.89 -7.29
C THR A 136 10.69 3.75 -7.97
N HIS A 137 9.66 4.35 -7.40
CA HIS A 137 8.27 4.23 -7.81
C HIS A 137 7.72 5.56 -8.35
N LYS A 138 8.19 5.96 -9.53
CA LYS A 138 7.85 7.25 -10.16
C LYS A 138 6.36 7.41 -10.48
N ASN A 139 5.62 6.30 -10.63
CA ASN A 139 4.21 6.31 -11.00
C ASN A 139 3.26 6.64 -9.83
N ILE A 140 3.76 6.74 -8.59
CA ILE A 140 2.94 7.14 -7.43
C ILE A 140 2.35 8.55 -7.65
N VAL A 141 3.13 9.45 -8.23
CA VAL A 141 2.70 10.80 -8.61
C VAL A 141 2.63 10.88 -10.12
N ALA A 142 1.45 10.63 -10.68
CA ALA A 142 1.25 10.58 -12.13
C ALA A 142 1.57 11.91 -12.85
N CYS A 143 1.38 13.05 -12.17
CA CYS A 143 1.63 14.36 -12.77
C CYS A 143 3.12 14.73 -12.71
N HIS A 144 3.78 14.75 -13.86
CA HIS A 144 5.22 15.04 -13.97
C HIS A 144 5.62 16.42 -13.42
N SER A 145 4.81 17.46 -13.66
CA SER A 145 5.13 18.81 -13.17
C SER A 145 5.07 18.87 -11.64
N VAL A 146 4.09 18.19 -11.03
CA VAL A 146 3.99 18.07 -9.57
C VAL A 146 5.13 17.23 -9.02
N TYR A 147 5.44 16.09 -9.64
CA TYR A 147 6.54 15.23 -9.21
C TYR A 147 7.88 15.94 -9.24
N ALA A 148 8.26 16.52 -10.40
CA ALA A 148 9.59 17.10 -10.60
C ALA A 148 9.88 18.25 -9.62
N VAL A 149 8.95 19.21 -9.48
CA VAL A 149 9.12 20.36 -8.59
C VAL A 149 9.22 19.93 -7.12
N ASN A 150 8.42 18.96 -6.70
CA ASN A 150 8.46 18.49 -5.31
C ASN A 150 9.69 17.60 -5.03
N MET A 151 10.16 16.81 -6.00
CA MET A 151 11.39 16.04 -5.85
C MET A 151 12.62 16.96 -5.70
N GLU A 152 12.68 18.05 -6.46
CA GLU A 152 13.74 19.06 -6.30
C GLU A 152 13.69 19.69 -4.91
N ARG A 153 12.50 20.09 -4.44
CA ARG A 153 12.32 20.66 -3.10
C ARG A 153 12.78 19.71 -1.99
N ILE A 154 12.42 18.42 -2.08
CA ILE A 154 12.85 17.41 -1.10
C ILE A 154 14.37 17.24 -1.15
N ALA A 155 14.97 17.18 -2.36
CA ALA A 155 16.42 17.05 -2.52
C ALA A 155 17.17 18.24 -1.90
N VAL A 156 16.68 19.46 -2.08
CA VAL A 156 17.25 20.67 -1.45
C VAL A 156 17.12 20.58 0.07
N MET A 157 15.98 20.14 0.60
CA MET A 157 15.75 19.99 2.04
C MET A 157 16.69 18.95 2.67
N LEU A 158 17.00 17.86 1.96
CA LEU A 158 17.96 16.84 2.39
C LEU A 158 19.41 17.32 2.29
N SER A 159 19.73 18.14 1.27
CA SER A 159 21.09 18.66 1.06
C SER A 159 21.45 19.77 2.04
N TYR A 160 20.47 20.57 2.46
CA TYR A 160 20.62 21.65 3.41
C TYR A 160 19.55 21.50 4.50
N PRO A 161 19.75 20.58 5.46
CA PRO A 161 18.86 20.48 6.59
C PRO A 161 18.92 21.80 7.37
N SER A 162 17.88 22.63 7.21
CA SER A 162 17.75 23.90 7.91
C SER A 162 17.76 23.63 9.42
N TYR A 163 18.76 24.19 10.11
CA TYR A 163 18.89 24.18 11.58
C TYR A 163 17.72 24.90 12.27
#